data_AF-A0A4Z0MCB5-F1
#
_entry.id   AF-A0A4Z0MCB5-F1
#
_cell.length_a   1.000
_cell.length_b   1.000
_cell.length_c   1.000
_cell.angle_alpha   90.00
_cell.angle_beta   90.00
_cell.angle_gamma   90.00
#
_symmetry.space_group_name_H-M   'P 1'
#
loop_
_entity.id
_entity.type
_entity.pdbx_description
1 polymer ?
#
loop_
_entity_poly.entity_id
_entity_poly.type
_entity_poly.pdbx_seq_one_letter_code
_entity_poly.pdbx_strand_id
1 'polypeptide(L)'
;MEPKNLPIKLFSKRGTQDERKTEAGGGGPQPSWLLPEDVLEARATEFRQSLGATAQSIAARRPERSFIPAVVQVTVREDAMAKSHRGEVGKIFNRKEEYNFIGLSEDLDFLVKVDSPEHVAFIDHNLERPLAFSIGLSAIDEIRPFQPRIDLPQDTSTPLKVKLVNYQDRQMNAQVESAFEQTLREGQVAYRKTRYTSGLTVFKLEHVRPDTLVTVQEFEALYSIDPMPAYRITLDELSSGLELPVKTPVAGQDYLTVGVLDSGIAPIPHLAPWLDARRYSAYREPEVDRSHGTFVAGVLLYGDELEQRSWVGVGEFKLLDATVFPRPGLEIDEDELLENIQNAVLAHPDVLLWNLSGGGTMECSARDFSDFGKSLDELQQRTGALICKSAGNCTNFVSAAPKRRIPISADSVRSLVVGSVAHSQGPDDLVPEGHASPFSRSGFGPNKLIKPELVHYGGNGGVTAGGRMKLTGVNSFSLTGGVVQQAGTSFSTPPGVGADGRPLAPRGRRLQPPAAESPGHSLG
;
A
#
# COMPACT_ATOMS: atom_id res chain seq x y z
N MET A 1 40.85 19.62 23.42
CA MET A 1 39.43 19.68 23.04
C MET A 1 39.25 20.87 22.13
N GLU A 2 39.15 20.64 20.83
CA GLU A 2 38.78 21.68 19.86
C GLU A 2 37.30 21.54 19.51
N PRO A 3 36.50 22.62 19.56
CA PRO A 3 35.10 22.56 19.19
C PRO A 3 35.01 22.53 17.65
N LYS A 4 34.61 21.37 17.09
CA LYS A 4 34.20 21.28 15.68
C LYS A 4 32.85 21.98 15.52
N ASN A 5 32.91 23.25 15.13
CA ASN A 5 31.75 24.01 14.66
C ASN A 5 31.19 23.34 13.39
N LEU A 6 30.14 22.55 13.53
CA LEU A 6 29.29 22.17 12.41
C LEU A 6 28.52 23.42 11.93
N PRO A 7 28.37 23.66 10.62
CA PRO A 7 27.58 24.79 10.15
C PRO A 7 26.09 24.46 10.35
N ILE A 8 25.54 24.91 11.47
CA ILE A 8 24.09 24.93 11.68
C ILE A 8 23.53 26.07 10.83
N LYS A 9 22.88 25.74 9.70
CA LYS A 9 22.02 26.70 9.00
C LYS A 9 20.70 26.81 9.77
N LEU A 10 20.61 27.79 10.66
CA LEU A 10 19.37 28.21 11.29
C LEU A 10 18.53 28.98 10.27
N PHE A 11 17.45 28.37 9.78
CA PHE A 11 16.40 29.08 9.07
C PHE A 11 15.51 29.77 10.11
N SER A 12 15.79 31.05 10.37
CA SER A 12 14.81 31.91 11.05
C SER A 12 13.91 32.54 10.00
N LYS A 13 12.59 32.54 10.25
CA LYS A 13 11.65 33.38 9.50
C LYS A 13 12.07 34.84 9.69
N ARG A 14 11.93 35.69 8.67
CA ARG A 14 12.34 37.10 8.73
C ARG A 14 11.37 37.93 9.58
N GLY A 15 11.40 37.75 10.90
CA GLY A 15 10.71 38.59 11.89
C GLY A 15 9.31 39.08 11.49
N THR A 16 9.01 40.33 11.84
CA THR A 16 7.70 41.00 11.71
C THR A 16 7.15 41.16 10.28
N GLN A 17 7.90 40.76 9.24
CA GLN A 17 7.45 40.83 7.84
C GLN A 17 6.64 39.59 7.41
N ASP A 18 6.97 38.41 7.93
CA ASP A 18 6.26 37.16 7.59
C ASP A 18 5.08 36.88 8.51
N GLU A 19 5.09 37.37 9.76
CA GLU A 19 3.96 37.21 10.70
C GLU A 19 2.76 38.13 10.38
N ARG A 20 2.95 39.12 9.49
CA ARG A 20 1.91 40.08 9.08
C ARG A 20 1.47 39.94 7.63
N LYS A 21 2.03 38.98 6.87
CA LYS A 21 1.40 38.56 5.62
C LYS A 21 0.27 37.61 5.98
N THR A 22 -0.89 38.18 6.27
CA THR A 22 -2.17 37.51 6.02
C THR A 22 -2.06 36.84 4.65
N GLU A 23 -2.49 35.58 4.54
CA GLU A 23 -2.66 34.93 3.24
C GLU A 23 -3.34 35.93 2.30
N ALA A 24 -2.79 36.10 1.10
CA ALA A 24 -3.26 37.10 0.15
C ALA A 24 -4.77 36.93 -0.04
N GLY A 25 -5.53 37.92 0.46
CA GLY A 25 -6.96 38.02 0.24
C GLY A 25 -7.25 37.97 -1.25
N GLY A 26 -8.26 37.20 -1.63
CA GLY A 26 -8.68 36.96 -3.00
C GLY A 26 -8.86 38.26 -3.78
N GLY A 27 -7.92 38.52 -4.68
CA GLY A 27 -7.90 39.68 -5.56
C GLY A 27 -6.83 39.55 -6.64
N GLY A 28 -6.40 38.32 -6.94
CA GLY A 28 -5.51 38.05 -8.07
C GLY A 28 -6.26 38.19 -9.41
N PRO A 29 -5.54 38.35 -10.52
CA PRO A 29 -6.14 38.32 -11.85
C PRO A 29 -7.00 37.06 -12.03
N GLN A 30 -8.10 37.20 -12.78
CA GLN A 30 -8.97 36.06 -13.08
C GLN A 30 -8.17 34.91 -13.71
N PRO A 31 -8.51 33.64 -13.42
CA PRO A 31 -7.79 32.51 -13.96
C PRO A 31 -7.79 32.54 -15.49
N SER A 32 -6.66 32.21 -16.13
CA SER A 32 -6.52 32.20 -17.59
C SER A 32 -7.43 31.18 -18.28
N TRP A 33 -7.96 30.22 -17.52
CA TRP A 33 -8.87 29.17 -17.98
C TRP A 33 -10.35 29.51 -17.75
N LEU A 34 -10.67 30.74 -17.32
CA LEU A 34 -12.05 31.20 -17.20
C LEU A 34 -12.75 31.16 -18.57
N LEU A 35 -13.92 30.53 -18.61
CA LEU A 35 -14.69 30.38 -19.83
C LEU A 35 -15.50 31.63 -20.16
N PRO A 36 -15.69 31.92 -21.47
CA PRO A 36 -16.67 32.90 -21.92
C PRO A 36 -18.10 32.58 -21.45
N GLU A 37 -18.95 33.60 -21.37
CA GLU A 37 -20.32 33.51 -20.85
C GLU A 37 -21.18 32.51 -21.61
N ASP A 38 -21.14 32.50 -22.95
CA ASP A 38 -21.87 31.56 -23.80
C ASP A 38 -21.47 30.10 -23.54
N VAL A 39 -20.18 29.86 -23.29
CA VAL A 39 -19.66 28.52 -22.96
C VAL A 39 -20.06 28.11 -21.53
N LEU A 40 -20.08 29.05 -20.59
CA LEU A 40 -20.54 28.81 -19.23
C LEU A 40 -22.02 28.42 -19.18
N GLU A 41 -22.87 29.08 -19.97
CA GLU A 41 -24.31 28.75 -20.07
C GLU A 41 -24.52 27.35 -20.67
N ALA A 42 -23.80 27.03 -21.75
CA ALA A 42 -23.86 25.70 -22.37
C ALA A 42 -23.44 24.60 -21.38
N ARG A 43 -22.33 24.81 -20.67
CA ARG A 43 -21.80 23.87 -19.68
C ARG A 43 -22.73 23.71 -18.47
N ALA A 44 -23.30 24.80 -17.96
CA ALA A 44 -24.30 24.73 -16.90
C ALA A 44 -25.52 23.90 -17.34
N THR A 45 -25.97 24.05 -18.59
CA THR A 45 -27.08 23.26 -19.14
C THR A 45 -26.74 21.77 -19.19
N GLU A 46 -25.54 21.40 -19.64
CA GLU A 46 -25.05 20.02 -19.65
C GLU A 46 -24.99 19.42 -18.24
N PHE A 47 -24.43 20.15 -17.28
CA PHE A 47 -24.32 19.72 -15.89
C PHE A 47 -25.69 19.50 -15.24
N ARG A 48 -26.69 20.34 -15.55
CA ARG A 48 -28.07 20.17 -15.09
C ARG A 48 -28.72 18.91 -15.67
N GLN A 49 -28.49 18.61 -16.95
CA GLN A 49 -28.99 17.38 -17.57
C GLN A 49 -28.43 16.14 -16.87
N SER A 50 -27.13 16.14 -16.57
CA SER A 50 -26.47 15.07 -15.82
C SER A 50 -26.99 14.94 -14.38
N LEU A 51 -27.21 16.07 -13.71
CA LEU A 51 -27.79 16.09 -12.36
C LEU A 51 -29.23 15.54 -12.35
N GLY A 52 -29.99 15.74 -13.44
CA GLY A 52 -31.32 15.16 -13.62
C GLY A 52 -31.35 13.63 -13.50
N ALA A 53 -30.33 12.93 -14.01
CA ALA A 53 -30.21 11.48 -13.85
C ALA A 53 -29.97 11.08 -12.38
N THR A 54 -29.18 11.87 -11.64
CA THR A 54 -28.95 11.69 -10.20
C THR A 54 -30.25 11.91 -9.42
N ALA A 55 -31.04 12.92 -9.78
CA ALA A 55 -32.34 13.19 -9.17
C ALA A 55 -33.31 12.01 -9.33
N GLN A 56 -33.37 11.44 -10.54
CA GLN A 56 -34.22 10.27 -10.83
C GLN A 56 -33.77 9.05 -10.02
N SER A 57 -32.46 8.81 -9.92
CA SER A 57 -31.89 7.73 -9.09
C SER A 57 -32.33 7.86 -7.62
N ILE A 58 -32.22 9.06 -7.03
CA ILE A 58 -32.66 9.31 -5.65
C ILE A 58 -34.17 9.06 -5.50
N ALA A 59 -34.98 9.56 -6.44
CA ALA A 59 -36.44 9.42 -6.40
C ALA A 59 -36.93 7.98 -6.56
N ALA A 60 -36.18 7.14 -7.26
CA ALA A 60 -36.52 5.73 -7.50
C ALA A 60 -36.16 4.80 -6.32
N ARG A 61 -35.49 5.30 -5.27
CA ARG A 61 -35.06 4.50 -4.13
C ARG A 61 -36.23 3.97 -3.32
N ARG A 62 -36.06 2.77 -2.77
CA ARG A 62 -37.02 2.18 -1.84
C ARG A 62 -37.12 3.05 -0.58
N PRO A 63 -38.31 3.19 0.05
CA PRO A 63 -38.47 4.01 1.25
C PRO A 63 -37.47 3.68 2.36
N GLU A 64 -37.18 2.39 2.59
CA GLU A 64 -36.22 1.96 3.63
C GLU A 64 -34.76 2.35 3.33
N ARG A 65 -34.44 2.71 2.07
CA ARG A 65 -33.09 3.09 1.61
C ARG A 65 -33.00 4.54 1.13
N SER A 66 -34.07 5.30 1.29
CA SER A 66 -34.14 6.72 0.92
C SER A 66 -33.11 7.60 1.66
N PHE A 67 -32.60 7.13 2.80
CA PHE A 67 -31.56 7.80 3.57
C PHE A 67 -30.16 7.71 2.94
N ILE A 68 -29.92 6.75 2.04
CA ILE A 68 -28.61 6.55 1.41
C ILE A 68 -28.38 7.71 0.44
N PRO A 69 -27.29 8.47 0.52
CA PRO A 69 -27.00 9.55 -0.43
C PRO A 69 -26.62 9.04 -1.81
N ALA A 70 -26.89 9.81 -2.87
CA ALA A 70 -26.28 9.56 -4.19
C ALA A 70 -24.85 10.10 -4.24
N VAL A 71 -24.06 9.62 -5.19
CA VAL A 71 -22.70 10.11 -5.43
C VAL A 71 -22.59 10.57 -6.88
N VAL A 72 -21.98 11.74 -7.04
CA VAL A 72 -21.69 12.35 -8.33
C VAL A 72 -20.18 12.44 -8.47
N GLN A 73 -19.68 12.07 -9.64
CA GLN A 73 -18.27 12.18 -10.02
C GLN A 73 -18.08 13.52 -10.74
N VAL A 74 -17.13 14.31 -10.27
CA VAL A 74 -16.82 15.65 -10.78
C VAL A 74 -15.37 15.66 -11.24
N THR A 75 -15.18 15.67 -12.55
CA THR A 75 -13.87 15.77 -13.19
C THR A 75 -13.47 17.23 -13.28
N VAL A 76 -12.30 17.54 -12.76
CA VAL A 76 -11.76 18.91 -12.70
C VAL A 76 -10.56 19.00 -13.63
N ARG A 77 -10.49 20.11 -14.36
CA ARG A 77 -9.38 20.44 -15.25
C ARG A 77 -8.05 20.31 -14.55
N GLU A 78 -7.07 19.74 -15.24
CA GLU A 78 -5.70 19.61 -14.73
C GLU A 78 -5.13 20.97 -14.27
N ASP A 79 -5.38 22.03 -15.04
CA ASP A 79 -5.00 23.42 -14.73
C ASP A 79 -5.72 24.02 -13.50
N ALA A 80 -6.84 23.43 -13.08
CA ALA A 80 -7.67 23.86 -11.96
C ALA A 80 -7.60 22.90 -10.76
N MET A 81 -6.76 21.86 -10.80
CA MET A 81 -6.59 20.89 -9.71
C MET A 81 -5.96 21.47 -8.42
N ALA A 82 -5.43 22.70 -8.46
CA ALA A 82 -4.81 23.35 -7.31
C ALA A 82 -5.80 23.52 -6.14
N LYS A 83 -5.30 23.37 -4.89
CA LYS A 83 -6.13 23.46 -3.66
C LYS A 83 -6.93 24.76 -3.56
N SER A 84 -6.43 25.87 -4.11
CA SER A 84 -7.07 27.18 -4.12
C SER A 84 -8.40 27.21 -4.88
N HIS A 85 -8.59 26.36 -5.89
CA HIS A 85 -9.79 26.37 -6.74
C HIS A 85 -10.86 25.38 -6.28
N ARG A 86 -10.51 24.44 -5.39
CA ARG A 86 -11.48 23.49 -4.78
C ARG A 86 -12.58 24.20 -4.01
N GLY A 87 -12.27 25.33 -3.38
CA GLY A 87 -13.26 26.16 -2.70
C GLY A 87 -14.32 26.71 -3.65
N GLU A 88 -13.92 27.11 -4.87
CA GLU A 88 -14.83 27.64 -5.88
C GLU A 88 -15.72 26.55 -6.47
N VAL A 89 -15.16 25.37 -6.77
CA VAL A 89 -15.96 24.19 -7.15
C VAL A 89 -16.93 23.83 -6.04
N GLY A 90 -16.48 23.85 -4.78
CA GLY A 90 -17.31 23.52 -3.63
C GLY A 90 -18.49 24.44 -3.39
N LYS A 91 -18.44 25.71 -3.83
CA LYS A 91 -19.60 26.62 -3.74
C LYS A 91 -20.81 26.15 -4.55
N ILE A 92 -20.60 25.32 -5.57
CA ILE A 92 -21.68 24.75 -6.39
C ILE A 92 -22.41 23.63 -5.61
N PHE A 93 -21.65 22.84 -4.85
CA PHE A 93 -22.16 21.60 -4.22
C PHE A 93 -22.38 21.68 -2.71
N ASN A 94 -21.81 22.67 -2.02
CA ASN A 94 -21.88 22.74 -0.56
C ASN A 94 -22.84 23.85 -0.13
N ARG A 95 -23.79 23.51 0.74
CA ARG A 95 -24.53 24.52 1.50
C ARG A 95 -23.65 25.10 2.59
N LYS A 96 -24.14 26.12 3.29
CA LYS A 96 -23.44 26.74 4.41
C LYS A 96 -23.15 25.68 5.47
N GLU A 97 -21.88 25.56 5.88
CA GLU A 97 -21.38 24.59 6.89
C GLU A 97 -21.41 23.12 6.47
N GLU A 98 -21.72 22.81 5.20
CA GLU A 98 -21.61 21.45 4.66
C GLU A 98 -20.30 21.26 3.89
N TYR A 99 -19.79 20.03 3.90
CA TYR A 99 -18.69 19.60 3.04
C TYR A 99 -19.01 18.26 2.40
N ASN A 100 -19.42 18.29 1.13
CA ASN A 100 -19.98 17.15 0.44
C ASN A 100 -18.95 16.37 -0.41
N PHE A 101 -17.69 16.79 -0.43
CA PHE A 101 -16.62 16.03 -1.08
C PHE A 101 -16.19 14.88 -0.17
N ILE A 102 -16.51 13.65 -0.57
CA ILE A 102 -16.32 12.45 0.23
C ILE A 102 -15.06 11.64 -0.15
N GLY A 103 -14.45 11.95 -1.29
CA GLY A 103 -13.22 11.28 -1.71
C GLY A 103 -12.77 11.63 -3.13
N LEU A 104 -11.82 10.84 -3.62
CA LEU A 104 -11.35 10.85 -5.00
C LEU A 104 -11.51 9.44 -5.59
N SER A 105 -11.85 9.37 -6.87
CA SER A 105 -11.78 8.11 -7.64
C SER A 105 -10.33 7.77 -8.03
N GLU A 106 -10.11 6.59 -8.61
CA GLU A 106 -8.79 6.18 -9.12
C GLU A 106 -8.28 7.07 -10.26
N ASP A 107 -9.20 7.71 -11.00
CA ASP A 107 -8.90 8.67 -12.06
C ASP A 107 -8.77 10.10 -11.53
N LEU A 108 -8.70 10.26 -10.20
CA LEU A 108 -8.55 11.55 -9.50
C LEU A 108 -9.75 12.49 -9.64
N ASP A 109 -10.92 11.95 -9.98
CA ASP A 109 -12.17 12.72 -9.97
C ASP A 109 -12.71 12.88 -8.56
N PHE A 110 -13.32 14.03 -8.28
CA PHE A 110 -13.96 14.23 -6.99
C PHE A 110 -15.25 13.43 -6.88
N LEU A 111 -15.41 12.74 -5.75
CA LEU A 111 -16.66 12.11 -5.36
C LEU A 111 -17.43 13.08 -4.47
N VAL A 112 -18.59 13.51 -4.94
CA VAL A 112 -19.45 14.47 -4.25
C VAL A 112 -20.76 13.79 -3.85
N LYS A 113 -21.08 13.86 -2.56
CA LYS A 113 -22.31 13.33 -1.98
C LYS A 113 -23.49 14.26 -2.27
N VAL A 114 -24.61 13.69 -2.68
CA VAL A 114 -25.89 14.38 -2.86
C VAL A 114 -26.93 13.71 -1.95
N ASP A 115 -27.22 14.36 -0.84
CA ASP A 115 -27.97 13.79 0.28
C ASP A 115 -29.46 13.59 0.01
N SER A 116 -30.09 14.50 -0.74
CA SER A 116 -31.54 14.52 -0.84
C SER A 116 -32.03 15.25 -2.11
N PRO A 117 -33.32 15.12 -2.46
CA PRO A 117 -33.92 15.91 -3.53
C PRO A 117 -33.79 17.42 -3.33
N GLU A 118 -33.83 17.91 -2.08
CA GLU A 118 -33.60 19.33 -1.77
C GLU A 118 -32.14 19.73 -2.05
N HIS A 119 -31.19 18.81 -1.89
CA HIS A 119 -29.79 19.06 -2.19
C HIS A 119 -29.58 19.12 -3.71
N VAL A 120 -30.23 18.23 -4.47
CA VAL A 120 -30.31 18.35 -5.93
C VAL A 120 -30.84 19.73 -6.36
N ALA A 121 -31.96 20.17 -5.79
CA ALA A 121 -32.55 21.47 -6.12
C ALA A 121 -31.62 22.65 -5.78
N PHE A 122 -30.84 22.55 -4.70
CA PHE A 122 -29.83 23.54 -4.35
C PHE A 122 -28.71 23.61 -5.40
N ILE A 123 -28.18 22.46 -5.82
CA ILE A 123 -27.13 22.40 -6.86
C ILE A 123 -27.68 22.95 -8.17
N ASP A 124 -28.89 22.54 -8.58
CA ASP A 124 -29.55 23.01 -9.80
C ASP A 124 -29.71 24.54 -9.81
N HIS A 125 -30.14 25.13 -8.69
CA HIS A 125 -30.25 26.58 -8.53
C HIS A 125 -28.90 27.32 -8.61
N ASN A 126 -27.79 26.68 -8.22
CA ASN A 126 -26.46 27.25 -8.42
C ASN A 126 -26.06 27.19 -9.90
N LEU A 127 -26.34 26.08 -10.59
CA LEU A 127 -26.07 25.90 -12.01
C LEU A 127 -26.89 26.87 -12.88
N GLU A 128 -28.08 27.29 -12.45
CA GLU A 128 -28.87 28.34 -13.11
C GLU A 128 -28.22 29.74 -13.10
N ARG A 129 -27.14 29.93 -12.35
CA ARG A 129 -26.46 31.22 -12.17
C ARG A 129 -25.00 31.14 -12.62
N PRO A 130 -24.72 30.80 -13.90
CA PRO A 130 -23.38 30.48 -14.37
C PRO A 130 -22.35 31.60 -14.15
N LEU A 131 -22.76 32.85 -14.29
CA LEU A 131 -21.89 34.01 -14.04
C LEU A 131 -21.47 34.15 -12.57
N ALA A 132 -22.35 33.81 -11.63
CA ALA A 132 -22.06 33.87 -10.19
C ALA A 132 -21.08 32.78 -9.73
N PHE A 133 -21.03 31.66 -10.46
CA PHE A 133 -20.15 30.51 -10.18
C PHE A 133 -19.14 30.27 -11.32
N SER A 134 -18.79 31.32 -12.06
CA SER A 134 -18.01 31.25 -13.30
C SER A 134 -16.65 30.54 -13.13
N ILE A 135 -15.95 30.79 -12.02
CA ILE A 135 -14.68 30.12 -11.71
C ILE A 135 -14.90 28.63 -11.41
N GLY A 136 -15.90 28.28 -10.59
CA GLY A 136 -16.21 26.89 -10.27
C GLY A 136 -16.61 26.09 -11.51
N LEU A 137 -17.48 26.66 -12.35
CA LEU A 137 -17.93 26.02 -13.60
C LEU A 137 -16.82 25.90 -14.65
N SER A 138 -15.93 26.89 -14.73
CA SER A 138 -14.79 26.83 -15.65
C SER A 138 -13.78 25.76 -15.24
N ALA A 139 -13.71 25.43 -13.95
CA ALA A 139 -12.80 24.42 -13.40
C ALA A 139 -13.27 22.98 -13.63
N ILE A 140 -14.59 22.75 -13.79
CA ILE A 140 -15.16 21.41 -13.97
C ILE A 140 -15.21 21.07 -15.46
N ASP A 141 -14.69 19.91 -15.84
CA ASP A 141 -14.82 19.38 -17.20
C ASP A 141 -16.09 18.55 -17.36
N GLU A 142 -16.41 17.71 -16.37
CA GLU A 142 -17.54 16.78 -16.45
C GLU A 142 -18.19 16.61 -15.07
N ILE A 143 -19.52 16.49 -15.07
CA ILE A 143 -20.30 16.01 -13.93
C ILE A 143 -21.07 14.80 -14.41
N ARG A 144 -20.96 13.67 -13.72
CA ARG A 144 -21.74 12.45 -14.02
C ARG A 144 -22.15 11.70 -12.77
N PRO A 145 -23.25 10.92 -12.81
CA PRO A 145 -23.54 9.97 -11.75
C PRO A 145 -22.35 9.02 -11.55
N PHE A 146 -21.98 8.78 -10.29
CA PHE A 146 -20.96 7.79 -9.98
C PHE A 146 -21.44 6.39 -10.41
N GLN A 147 -20.54 5.65 -11.05
CA GLN A 147 -20.77 4.24 -11.38
C GLN A 147 -19.78 3.37 -10.62
N PRO A 148 -20.25 2.32 -9.93
CA PRO A 148 -19.35 1.41 -9.23
C PRO A 148 -18.46 0.68 -10.23
N ARG A 149 -17.20 0.46 -9.85
CA ARG A 149 -16.32 -0.42 -10.64
C ARG A 149 -16.68 -1.87 -10.35
N ILE A 150 -16.95 -2.65 -11.39
CA ILE A 150 -17.27 -4.07 -11.26
C ILE A 150 -16.29 -4.85 -12.13
N ASP A 151 -15.36 -5.56 -11.49
CA ASP A 151 -14.48 -6.54 -12.10
C ASP A 151 -14.84 -7.93 -11.57
N LEU A 152 -15.31 -8.80 -12.47
CA LEU A 152 -15.76 -10.14 -12.11
C LEU A 152 -14.73 -11.18 -12.57
N PRO A 153 -14.35 -12.12 -11.69
CA PRO A 153 -13.41 -13.17 -12.05
C PRO A 153 -14.02 -14.12 -13.09
N GLN A 154 -13.17 -14.67 -13.96
CA GLN A 154 -13.58 -15.74 -14.87
C GLN A 154 -13.99 -17.01 -14.11
N ASP A 155 -13.28 -17.31 -13.03
CA ASP A 155 -13.61 -18.39 -12.11
C ASP A 155 -14.61 -17.89 -11.05
N THR A 156 -15.86 -18.33 -11.18
CA THR A 156 -16.98 -17.96 -10.30
C THR A 156 -16.85 -18.53 -8.88
N SER A 157 -15.88 -19.41 -8.63
CA SER A 157 -15.53 -19.85 -7.28
C SER A 157 -14.67 -18.84 -6.52
N THR A 158 -14.02 -17.91 -7.22
CA THR A 158 -13.20 -16.85 -6.61
C THR A 158 -14.10 -15.94 -5.78
N PRO A 159 -13.82 -15.74 -4.47
CA PRO A 159 -14.59 -14.83 -3.64
C PRO A 159 -14.56 -13.40 -4.17
N LEU A 160 -15.66 -12.68 -3.98
CA LEU A 160 -15.77 -11.28 -4.40
C LEU A 160 -15.46 -10.35 -3.24
N LYS A 161 -14.61 -9.35 -3.50
CA LYS A 161 -14.33 -8.24 -2.60
C LYS A 161 -15.26 -7.09 -2.93
N VAL A 162 -16.18 -6.79 -2.01
CA VAL A 162 -17.14 -5.69 -2.16
C VAL A 162 -16.82 -4.54 -1.22
N LYS A 163 -16.77 -3.33 -1.78
CA LYS A 163 -16.61 -2.07 -1.04
C LYS A 163 -17.84 -1.20 -1.20
N LEU A 164 -18.22 -0.53 -0.13
CA LEU A 164 -19.28 0.48 -0.13
C LEU A 164 -18.67 1.88 -0.15
N VAL A 165 -19.44 2.86 -0.59
CA VAL A 165 -19.07 4.27 -0.56
C VAL A 165 -18.84 4.68 0.90
N ASN A 166 -17.69 5.31 1.17
CA ASN A 166 -17.43 5.97 2.43
C ASN A 166 -17.89 7.42 2.35
N TYR A 167 -18.99 7.75 3.03
CA TYR A 167 -19.58 9.09 3.06
C TYR A 167 -18.90 10.06 4.04
N GLN A 168 -17.75 9.67 4.61
CA GLN A 168 -17.01 10.42 5.65
C GLN A 168 -17.83 10.71 6.92
N ASP A 169 -18.91 9.94 7.12
CA ASP A 169 -19.77 10.01 8.30
C ASP A 169 -19.94 8.59 8.86
N ARG A 170 -19.47 8.40 10.09
CA ARG A 170 -19.45 7.09 10.75
C ARG A 170 -20.85 6.52 10.96
N GLN A 171 -21.83 7.37 11.31
CA GLN A 171 -23.19 6.92 11.57
C GLN A 171 -23.89 6.57 10.26
N MET A 172 -23.74 7.41 9.22
CA MET A 172 -24.26 7.14 7.89
C MET A 172 -23.68 5.83 7.33
N ASN A 173 -22.35 5.69 7.36
CA ASN A 173 -21.68 4.48 6.86
C ASN A 173 -22.15 3.22 7.59
N ALA A 174 -22.33 3.28 8.92
CA ALA A 174 -22.85 2.14 9.69
C ALA A 174 -24.29 1.76 9.29
N GLN A 175 -25.15 2.74 9.01
CA GLN A 175 -26.50 2.48 8.52
C GLN A 175 -26.51 1.89 7.11
N VAL A 176 -25.66 2.40 6.22
CA VAL A 176 -25.46 1.87 4.86
C VAL A 176 -24.94 0.43 4.89
N GLU A 177 -23.94 0.14 5.72
CA GLU A 177 -23.45 -1.22 5.95
C GLU A 177 -24.56 -2.15 6.44
N SER A 178 -25.38 -1.71 7.40
CA SER A 178 -26.50 -2.50 7.91
C SER A 178 -27.55 -2.79 6.82
N ALA A 179 -27.85 -1.83 5.96
CA ALA A 179 -28.76 -2.00 4.83
C ALA A 179 -28.19 -2.98 3.78
N PHE A 180 -26.88 -2.93 3.55
CA PHE A 180 -26.20 -3.89 2.68
C PHE A 180 -26.23 -5.31 3.28
N GLU A 181 -25.93 -5.46 4.57
CA GLU A 181 -26.01 -6.74 5.29
C GLU A 181 -27.42 -7.34 5.26
N GLN A 182 -28.46 -6.50 5.29
CA GLN A 182 -29.83 -6.96 5.09
C GLN A 182 -30.07 -7.45 3.65
N THR A 183 -29.58 -6.73 2.65
CA THR A 183 -29.65 -7.13 1.23
C THR A 183 -28.99 -8.50 1.00
N LEU A 184 -27.81 -8.71 1.57
CA LEU A 184 -27.09 -9.99 1.48
C LEU A 184 -27.86 -11.13 2.17
N ARG A 185 -28.47 -10.87 3.34
CA ARG A 185 -29.28 -11.85 4.07
C ARG A 185 -30.55 -12.25 3.31
N GLU A 186 -31.25 -11.28 2.71
CA GLU A 186 -32.42 -11.54 1.86
C GLU A 186 -32.03 -12.35 0.62
N GLY A 187 -30.88 -12.06 0.03
CA GLY A 187 -30.29 -12.82 -1.07
C GLY A 187 -29.68 -14.16 -0.67
N GLN A 188 -29.65 -14.51 0.62
CA GLN A 188 -28.98 -15.70 1.16
C GLN A 188 -27.50 -15.82 0.72
N VAL A 189 -26.79 -14.70 0.66
CA VAL A 189 -25.37 -14.64 0.32
C VAL A 189 -24.55 -14.90 1.56
N ALA A 190 -23.62 -15.86 1.49
CA ALA A 190 -22.61 -16.04 2.53
C ALA A 190 -21.57 -14.91 2.42
N TYR A 191 -21.31 -14.24 3.54
CA TYR A 191 -20.34 -13.14 3.56
C TYR A 191 -19.54 -13.10 4.85
N ARG A 192 -18.33 -12.53 4.75
CA ARG A 192 -17.50 -12.10 5.87
C ARG A 192 -17.28 -10.59 5.77
N LYS A 193 -17.46 -9.90 6.89
CA LYS A 193 -17.25 -8.45 7.02
C LYS A 193 -15.96 -8.21 7.79
N THR A 194 -14.99 -7.58 7.16
CA THR A 194 -13.65 -7.35 7.73
C THR A 194 -13.30 -5.87 7.70
N ARG A 195 -12.86 -5.31 8.84
CA ARG A 195 -12.47 -3.90 8.95
C ARG A 195 -10.99 -3.74 8.61
N TYR A 196 -10.69 -3.18 7.45
CA TYR A 196 -9.31 -2.95 7.01
C TYR A 196 -8.73 -1.70 7.66
N THR A 197 -9.52 -0.62 7.68
CA THR A 197 -9.14 0.67 8.28
C THR A 197 -10.32 1.22 9.09
N SER A 198 -10.15 2.31 9.83
CA SER A 198 -11.23 3.00 10.53
C SER A 198 -12.33 3.49 9.58
N GLY A 199 -11.99 3.74 8.32
CA GLY A 199 -12.88 4.23 7.25
C GLY A 199 -13.05 3.28 6.07
N LEU A 200 -12.60 2.02 6.18
CA LEU A 200 -12.72 1.02 5.12
C LEU A 200 -13.11 -0.33 5.73
N THR A 201 -14.34 -0.73 5.43
CA THR A 201 -14.86 -2.08 5.67
C THR A 201 -14.98 -2.80 4.34
N VAL A 202 -14.54 -4.05 4.29
CA VAL A 202 -14.63 -4.92 3.12
C VAL A 202 -15.59 -6.06 3.40
N PHE A 203 -16.44 -6.38 2.43
CA PHE A 203 -17.30 -7.55 2.44
C PHE A 203 -16.74 -8.59 1.46
N LYS A 204 -16.29 -9.74 1.99
CA LYS A 204 -15.97 -10.92 1.19
C LYS A 204 -17.26 -11.69 0.94
N LEU A 205 -17.68 -11.83 -0.31
CA LEU A 205 -18.86 -12.61 -0.68
C LEU A 205 -18.43 -13.95 -1.30
N GLU A 206 -19.07 -15.03 -0.88
CA GLU A 206 -18.79 -16.38 -1.36
C GLU A 206 -20.02 -16.98 -2.04
N HIS A 207 -19.79 -17.74 -3.12
CA HIS A 207 -20.84 -18.49 -3.84
C HIS A 207 -22.07 -17.64 -4.24
N VAL A 208 -21.84 -16.43 -4.75
CA VAL A 208 -22.92 -15.51 -5.13
C VAL A 208 -23.64 -16.02 -6.38
N ARG A 209 -24.96 -16.26 -6.27
CA ARG A 209 -25.78 -16.66 -7.42
C ARG A 209 -25.95 -15.49 -8.41
N PRO A 210 -26.08 -15.74 -9.73
CA PRO A 210 -26.19 -14.67 -10.73
C PRO A 210 -27.34 -13.68 -10.52
N ASP A 211 -28.51 -14.16 -10.10
CA ASP A 211 -29.69 -13.34 -9.78
C ASP A 211 -29.42 -12.39 -8.60
N THR A 212 -28.73 -12.89 -7.60
CA THR A 212 -28.40 -12.18 -6.37
C THR A 212 -27.24 -11.20 -6.61
N LEU A 213 -26.32 -11.55 -7.51
CA LEU A 213 -25.24 -10.67 -7.94
C LEU A 213 -25.79 -9.39 -8.59
N VAL A 214 -26.86 -9.46 -9.39
CA VAL A 214 -27.54 -8.25 -9.93
C VAL A 214 -28.01 -7.35 -8.78
N THR A 215 -28.62 -7.93 -7.75
CA THR A 215 -29.08 -7.16 -6.57
C THR A 215 -27.91 -6.50 -5.82
N VAL A 216 -26.75 -7.16 -5.75
CA VAL A 216 -25.53 -6.58 -5.17
C VAL A 216 -24.98 -5.45 -6.04
N GLN A 217 -24.96 -5.63 -7.37
CA GLN A 217 -24.48 -4.62 -8.34
C GLN A 217 -25.34 -3.35 -8.34
N GLU A 218 -26.64 -3.50 -8.12
CA GLU A 218 -27.60 -2.39 -8.08
C GLU A 218 -27.69 -1.71 -6.71
N PHE A 219 -26.94 -2.16 -5.70
CA PHE A 219 -26.96 -1.56 -4.37
C PHE A 219 -26.49 -0.10 -4.41
N GLU A 220 -27.28 0.80 -3.82
CA GLU A 220 -27.19 2.24 -4.07
C GLU A 220 -25.86 2.89 -3.62
N ALA A 221 -25.21 2.29 -2.63
CA ALA A 221 -23.92 2.74 -2.10
C ALA A 221 -22.78 1.78 -2.46
N LEU A 222 -22.94 0.94 -3.48
CA LEU A 222 -21.85 0.11 -3.99
C LEU A 222 -20.73 1.02 -4.51
N TYR A 223 -19.49 0.77 -4.10
CA TYR A 223 -18.31 1.46 -4.61
C TYR A 223 -17.55 0.60 -5.61
N SER A 224 -17.25 -0.64 -5.24
CA SER A 224 -16.63 -1.59 -6.17
C SER A 224 -16.94 -3.05 -5.83
N ILE A 225 -16.83 -3.89 -6.87
CA ILE A 225 -16.71 -5.35 -6.78
C ILE A 225 -15.43 -5.70 -7.51
N ASP A 226 -14.51 -6.39 -6.83
CA ASP A 226 -13.25 -6.86 -7.40
C ASP A 226 -13.03 -8.33 -7.01
N PRO A 227 -12.23 -9.13 -7.73
CA PRO A 227 -11.81 -10.44 -7.23
C PRO A 227 -11.03 -10.31 -5.92
N MET A 228 -11.30 -11.18 -4.94
CA MET A 228 -10.56 -11.17 -3.67
C MET A 228 -9.08 -11.55 -3.90
N PRO A 229 -8.12 -10.69 -3.51
CA PRO A 229 -6.70 -11.03 -3.67
C PRO A 229 -6.28 -12.18 -2.76
N ALA A 230 -5.46 -13.07 -3.31
CA ALA A 230 -4.85 -14.19 -2.59
C ALA A 230 -3.33 -14.01 -2.44
N TYR A 231 -2.80 -14.46 -1.29
CA TYR A 231 -1.40 -14.36 -0.91
C TYR A 231 -0.83 -15.73 -0.56
N ARG A 232 0.47 -15.94 -0.79
CA ARG A 232 1.17 -17.20 -0.50
C ARG A 232 2.64 -16.99 -0.18
N ILE A 233 3.22 -17.96 0.51
CA ILE A 233 4.67 -18.08 0.73
C ILE A 233 5.20 -19.25 -0.10
N THR A 234 6.40 -19.10 -0.67
CA THR A 234 7.06 -20.12 -1.49
C THR A 234 8.47 -20.38 -0.97
N LEU A 235 8.88 -21.65 -0.92
CA LEU A 235 10.22 -22.06 -0.52
C LEU A 235 10.76 -23.14 -1.46
N ASP A 236 11.99 -22.95 -1.95
CA ASP A 236 12.78 -23.95 -2.66
C ASP A 236 14.16 -24.01 -2.00
N GLU A 237 14.50 -25.12 -1.33
CA GLU A 237 15.74 -25.26 -0.54
C GLU A 237 16.89 -25.93 -1.32
N LEU A 238 18.11 -25.44 -1.11
CA LEU A 238 19.36 -26.10 -1.51
C LEU A 238 20.29 -26.23 -0.29
N SER A 239 20.84 -27.41 -0.05
CA SER A 239 21.69 -27.68 1.14
C SER A 239 23.10 -27.11 1.00
N SER A 240 23.62 -26.51 2.07
CA SER A 240 25.01 -26.06 2.24
C SER A 240 25.69 -26.79 3.42
N GLY A 241 27.02 -26.88 3.40
CA GLY A 241 27.82 -27.61 4.40
C GLY A 241 28.46 -26.75 5.49
N LEU A 242 28.02 -25.49 5.64
CA LEU A 242 28.57 -24.56 6.64
C LEU A 242 28.01 -24.87 8.04
N GLU A 243 28.87 -24.85 9.06
CA GLU A 243 28.47 -24.90 10.48
C GLU A 243 28.86 -23.60 11.18
N LEU A 244 27.93 -23.07 11.99
CA LEU A 244 28.13 -21.85 12.78
C LEU A 244 27.92 -22.10 14.27
N PRO A 245 28.67 -21.41 15.14
CA PRO A 245 28.44 -21.48 16.58
C PRO A 245 27.09 -20.87 16.97
N VAL A 246 26.48 -21.38 18.03
CA VAL A 246 25.24 -20.83 18.60
C VAL A 246 25.56 -19.58 19.41
N LYS A 247 24.97 -18.45 19.03
CA LYS A 247 24.98 -17.21 19.82
C LYS A 247 24.01 -17.34 20.99
N THR A 248 24.41 -16.84 22.17
CA THR A 248 23.57 -16.82 23.37
C THR A 248 23.44 -15.39 23.87
N PRO A 249 22.22 -14.92 24.21
CA PRO A 249 22.05 -13.58 24.78
C PRO A 249 22.78 -13.45 26.12
N VAL A 250 23.36 -12.29 26.36
CA VAL A 250 24.03 -11.97 27.62
C VAL A 250 22.98 -11.78 28.72
N ALA A 251 23.15 -12.48 29.84
CA ALA A 251 22.23 -12.39 30.97
C ALA A 251 22.18 -10.95 31.53
N GLY A 252 20.96 -10.42 31.69
CA GLY A 252 20.74 -9.06 32.21
C GLY A 252 20.94 -7.94 31.17
N GLN A 253 21.26 -8.26 29.92
CA GLN A 253 21.25 -7.30 28.82
C GLN A 253 19.87 -7.25 28.16
N ASP A 254 19.36 -6.03 27.94
CA ASP A 254 18.13 -5.80 27.20
C ASP A 254 18.42 -5.78 25.70
N TYR A 255 17.59 -6.48 24.94
CA TYR A 255 17.66 -6.59 23.48
C TYR A 255 16.37 -6.08 22.87
N LEU A 256 16.46 -5.35 21.75
CA LEU A 256 15.28 -4.96 20.98
C LEU A 256 14.59 -6.21 20.43
N THR A 257 13.26 -6.24 20.48
CA THR A 257 12.46 -7.30 19.86
C THR A 257 12.03 -6.91 18.46
N VAL A 258 12.26 -7.80 17.49
CA VAL A 258 11.75 -7.71 16.12
C VAL A 258 10.65 -8.75 15.94
N GLY A 259 9.47 -8.31 15.51
CA GLY A 259 8.37 -9.19 15.16
C GLY A 259 8.51 -9.73 13.74
N VAL A 260 8.34 -11.04 13.57
CA VAL A 260 8.46 -11.70 12.26
C VAL A 260 7.08 -12.18 11.83
N LEU A 261 6.45 -11.42 10.92
CA LEU A 261 5.14 -11.73 10.32
C LEU A 261 5.35 -12.69 9.14
N ASP A 262 5.34 -13.99 9.44
CA ASP A 262 5.72 -15.04 8.47
C ASP A 262 4.96 -16.36 8.72
N SER A 263 5.48 -17.49 8.23
CA SER A 263 4.92 -18.84 8.37
C SER A 263 5.30 -19.55 9.68
N GLY A 264 5.95 -18.85 10.60
CA GLY A 264 6.39 -19.37 11.90
C GLY A 264 7.88 -19.62 12.00
N ILE A 265 8.43 -19.63 13.21
CA ILE A 265 9.88 -19.84 13.45
C ILE A 265 10.10 -21.15 14.22
N ALA A 266 11.00 -21.99 13.73
CA ALA A 266 11.39 -23.21 14.42
C ALA A 266 12.39 -22.90 15.55
N PRO A 267 12.22 -23.48 16.76
CA PRO A 267 13.13 -23.28 17.88
C PRO A 267 14.41 -24.13 17.72
N ILE A 268 15.13 -23.94 16.62
CA ILE A 268 16.43 -24.58 16.38
C ILE A 268 17.50 -24.04 17.36
N PRO A 269 18.60 -24.78 17.62
CA PRO A 269 19.61 -24.36 18.60
C PRO A 269 20.13 -22.93 18.41
N HIS A 270 20.30 -22.48 17.15
CA HIS A 270 20.79 -21.14 16.81
C HIS A 270 19.79 -20.02 17.11
N LEU A 271 18.49 -20.29 17.05
CA LEU A 271 17.42 -19.29 17.19
C LEU A 271 16.71 -19.35 18.53
N ALA A 272 16.58 -20.53 19.15
CA ALA A 272 15.84 -20.74 20.38
C ALA A 272 16.25 -19.79 21.54
N PRO A 273 17.54 -19.47 21.77
CA PRO A 273 17.94 -18.51 22.81
C PRO A 273 17.45 -17.08 22.54
N TRP A 274 17.16 -16.75 21.29
CA TRP A 274 16.76 -15.42 20.83
C TRP A 274 15.25 -15.27 20.64
N LEU A 275 14.49 -16.36 20.68
CA LEU A 275 13.04 -16.27 20.64
C LEU A 275 12.51 -15.56 21.88
N ASP A 276 11.56 -14.64 21.65
CA ASP A 276 10.70 -14.12 22.70
C ASP A 276 9.83 -15.27 23.22
N ALA A 277 9.56 -15.29 24.53
CA ALA A 277 8.71 -16.32 25.13
C ALA A 277 7.24 -16.18 24.68
N ARG A 278 6.85 -14.97 24.26
CA ARG A 278 5.56 -14.69 23.65
C ARG A 278 5.57 -15.16 22.20
N ARG A 279 4.42 -15.66 21.74
CA ARG A 279 4.20 -16.07 20.35
C ARG A 279 2.77 -15.73 19.95
N TYR A 280 2.61 -15.33 18.69
CA TYR A 280 1.32 -15.21 18.05
C TYR A 280 1.22 -16.25 16.92
N SER A 281 0.08 -16.95 16.82
CA SER A 281 -0.23 -17.82 15.68
C SER A 281 -1.71 -17.74 15.35
N ALA A 282 -2.02 -17.42 14.10
CA ALA A 282 -3.38 -17.50 13.56
C ALA A 282 -3.83 -18.93 13.25
N TYR A 283 -2.88 -19.89 13.21
CA TYR A 283 -3.10 -21.26 12.77
C TYR A 283 -2.79 -22.28 13.85
N ARG A 284 -3.36 -23.48 13.72
CA ARG A 284 -3.00 -24.63 14.56
C ARG A 284 -1.72 -25.26 14.05
N GLU A 285 -0.99 -25.92 14.94
CA GLU A 285 0.30 -26.55 14.62
C GLU A 285 0.35 -27.40 13.34
N PRO A 286 -0.67 -28.21 12.98
CA PRO A 286 -0.66 -28.99 11.73
C PRO A 286 -0.74 -28.15 10.44
N GLU A 287 -1.15 -26.89 10.55
CA GLU A 287 -1.35 -25.95 9.45
C GLU A 287 -0.15 -25.01 9.28
N VAL A 288 0.86 -25.14 10.14
CA VAL A 288 2.04 -24.29 10.20
C VAL A 288 3.24 -25.03 9.61
N ASP A 289 3.90 -24.39 8.66
CA ASP A 289 5.21 -24.79 8.16
C ASP A 289 6.20 -23.67 8.43
N ARG A 290 7.15 -23.94 9.32
CA ARG A 290 8.07 -22.92 9.85
C ARG A 290 9.29 -22.68 8.97
N SER A 291 9.39 -23.32 7.82
CA SER A 291 10.61 -23.31 7.01
C SER A 291 11.00 -21.90 6.55
N HIS A 292 10.07 -21.17 5.92
CA HIS A 292 10.33 -19.81 5.43
C HIS A 292 10.58 -18.82 6.58
N GLY A 293 9.77 -18.83 7.63
CA GLY A 293 9.98 -17.96 8.79
C GLY A 293 11.30 -18.25 9.53
N THR A 294 11.72 -19.52 9.62
CA THR A 294 13.04 -19.91 10.16
C THR A 294 14.18 -19.37 9.30
N PHE A 295 14.03 -19.45 7.97
CA PHE A 295 15.01 -18.89 7.03
C PHE A 295 15.12 -17.36 7.23
N VAL A 296 14.00 -16.64 7.28
CA VAL A 296 14.00 -15.18 7.50
C VAL A 296 14.64 -14.82 8.87
N ALA A 297 14.31 -15.56 9.92
CA ALA A 297 14.89 -15.39 11.25
C ALA A 297 16.40 -15.63 11.29
N GLY A 298 16.89 -16.62 10.53
CA GLY A 298 18.33 -16.87 10.39
C GLY A 298 19.07 -15.72 9.73
N VAL A 299 18.52 -15.12 8.66
CA VAL A 299 19.15 -13.95 8.03
C VAL A 299 19.15 -12.75 8.96
N LEU A 300 18.06 -12.52 9.72
CA LEU A 300 17.95 -11.43 10.70
C LEU A 300 19.05 -11.47 11.77
N LEU A 301 19.38 -12.66 12.29
CA LEU A 301 20.30 -12.81 13.43
C LEU A 301 21.73 -13.23 13.05
N TYR A 302 21.91 -13.88 11.92
CA TYR A 302 23.18 -14.49 11.52
C TYR A 302 23.62 -14.12 10.11
N GLY A 303 22.93 -13.20 9.42
CA GLY A 303 23.19 -12.90 8.00
C GLY A 303 24.65 -12.62 7.67
N ASP A 304 25.33 -11.76 8.44
CA ASP A 304 26.76 -11.46 8.21
C ASP A 304 27.66 -12.69 8.46
N GLU A 305 27.38 -13.50 9.49
CA GLU A 305 28.18 -14.70 9.79
C GLU A 305 27.95 -15.84 8.78
N LEU A 306 26.70 -16.02 8.36
CA LEU A 306 26.29 -16.97 7.33
C LEU A 306 26.96 -16.65 5.98
N GLU A 307 27.20 -15.37 5.72
CA GLU A 307 27.84 -14.89 4.50
C GLU A 307 29.34 -14.63 4.67
N GLN A 308 29.86 -14.79 5.89
CA GLN A 308 31.25 -14.51 6.29
C GLN A 308 31.71 -13.10 5.86
N ARG A 309 30.79 -12.14 5.90
CA ARG A 309 30.99 -10.74 5.47
C ARG A 309 30.23 -9.80 6.39
N SER A 310 30.87 -8.71 6.80
CA SER A 310 30.21 -7.65 7.58
C SER A 310 29.42 -6.73 6.65
N TRP A 311 28.16 -7.05 6.34
CA TRP A 311 27.32 -6.21 5.48
C TRP A 311 26.62 -5.09 6.23
N VAL A 312 25.98 -5.43 7.35
CA VAL A 312 25.19 -4.49 8.15
C VAL A 312 25.74 -4.31 9.56
N GLY A 313 26.57 -5.25 10.03
CA GLY A 313 26.96 -5.32 11.44
C GLY A 313 25.75 -5.78 12.24
N VAL A 314 25.50 -7.09 12.24
CA VAL A 314 24.29 -7.67 12.84
C VAL A 314 24.16 -7.24 14.31
N GLY A 315 23.09 -6.52 14.61
CA GLY A 315 22.67 -6.34 15.99
C GLY A 315 22.07 -7.64 16.54
N GLU A 316 22.27 -7.87 17.82
CA GLU A 316 21.60 -8.97 18.53
C GLU A 316 20.18 -8.52 18.90
N PHE A 317 19.16 -9.29 18.50
CA PHE A 317 17.75 -8.96 18.70
C PHE A 317 16.99 -10.16 19.25
N LYS A 318 15.93 -9.89 20.03
CA LYS A 318 14.91 -10.90 20.29
C LYS A 318 13.98 -11.02 19.09
N LEU A 319 13.52 -12.24 18.82
CA LEU A 319 12.59 -12.52 17.72
C LEU A 319 11.23 -12.92 18.29
N LEU A 320 10.21 -12.13 18.00
CA LEU A 320 8.83 -12.51 18.28
C LEU A 320 8.28 -13.27 17.05
N ASP A 321 7.97 -14.55 17.22
CA ASP A 321 7.28 -15.36 16.21
C ASP A 321 5.82 -14.95 16.10
N ALA A 322 5.45 -14.37 14.94
CA ALA A 322 4.08 -14.04 14.58
C ALA A 322 3.68 -14.80 13.30
N THR A 323 3.13 -15.99 13.49
CA THR A 323 2.67 -16.86 12.41
C THR A 323 1.36 -16.32 11.82
N VAL A 324 1.44 -15.58 10.70
CA VAL A 324 0.30 -14.95 10.00
C VAL A 324 0.02 -15.52 8.61
N PHE A 325 0.90 -16.40 8.12
CA PHE A 325 0.69 -17.17 6.90
C PHE A 325 0.49 -18.66 7.19
N PRO A 326 -0.33 -19.37 6.40
CA PRO A 326 -0.48 -20.81 6.52
C PRO A 326 0.74 -21.52 5.89
N ARG A 327 0.79 -22.86 6.01
CA ARG A 327 1.77 -23.69 5.31
C ARG A 327 1.80 -23.42 3.79
N PRO A 328 2.96 -23.56 3.12
CA PRO A 328 3.08 -23.47 1.67
C PRO A 328 2.06 -24.34 0.93
N GLY A 329 1.57 -23.83 -0.20
CA GLY A 329 0.56 -24.49 -1.04
C GLY A 329 -0.89 -24.19 -0.64
N LEU A 330 -1.14 -23.52 0.48
CA LEU A 330 -2.42 -22.89 0.80
C LEU A 330 -2.34 -21.40 0.48
N GLU A 331 -3.36 -20.90 -0.19
CA GLU A 331 -3.54 -19.46 -0.39
C GLU A 331 -4.34 -18.88 0.77
N ILE A 332 -4.00 -17.65 1.17
CA ILE A 332 -4.76 -16.88 2.14
C ILE A 332 -5.31 -15.61 1.48
N ASP A 333 -6.60 -15.37 1.68
CA ASP A 333 -7.27 -14.18 1.19
C ASP A 333 -6.82 -12.91 1.93
N GLU A 334 -6.90 -11.78 1.24
CA GLU A 334 -6.45 -10.48 1.74
C GLU A 334 -7.02 -10.09 3.10
N ASP A 335 -8.32 -10.32 3.30
CA ASP A 335 -9.03 -9.90 4.50
C ASP A 335 -8.55 -10.67 5.73
N GLU A 336 -8.36 -11.98 5.59
CA GLU A 336 -7.82 -12.84 6.64
C GLU A 336 -6.36 -12.50 6.97
N LEU A 337 -5.52 -12.27 5.96
CA LEU A 337 -4.11 -11.93 6.19
C LEU A 337 -3.97 -10.59 6.92
N LEU A 338 -4.76 -9.59 6.54
CA LEU A 338 -4.76 -8.30 7.21
C LEU A 338 -5.24 -8.41 8.66
N GLU A 339 -6.30 -9.19 8.92
CA GLU A 339 -6.77 -9.45 10.28
C GLU A 339 -5.68 -10.14 11.12
N ASN A 340 -4.99 -11.15 10.57
CA ASN A 340 -3.89 -11.84 11.24
C ASN A 340 -2.74 -10.89 11.59
N ILE A 341 -2.34 -10.02 10.66
CA ILE A 341 -1.29 -9.00 10.88
C ILE A 341 -1.73 -8.00 11.94
N GLN A 342 -2.95 -7.47 11.85
CA GLN A 342 -3.47 -6.51 12.82
C GLN A 342 -3.51 -7.10 14.23
N ASN A 343 -4.03 -8.32 14.38
CA ASN A 343 -4.10 -9.00 15.66
C ASN A 343 -2.71 -9.27 16.25
N ALA A 344 -1.74 -9.70 15.44
CA ALA A 344 -0.36 -9.88 15.85
C ALA A 344 0.27 -8.57 16.37
N VAL A 345 0.16 -7.48 15.59
CA VAL A 345 0.78 -6.20 15.96
C VAL A 345 0.09 -5.57 17.16
N LEU A 346 -1.24 -5.64 17.26
CA LEU A 346 -2.00 -5.08 18.39
C LEU A 346 -1.80 -5.86 19.69
N ALA A 347 -1.54 -7.17 19.62
CA ALA A 347 -1.24 -7.99 20.81
C ALA A 347 0.14 -7.69 21.41
N HIS A 348 1.03 -7.04 20.65
CA HIS A 348 2.42 -6.78 21.02
C HIS A 348 2.81 -5.30 20.82
N PRO A 349 2.17 -4.36 21.56
CA PRO A 349 2.36 -2.92 21.37
C PRO A 349 3.78 -2.43 21.72
N ASP A 350 4.55 -3.21 22.46
CA ASP A 350 5.95 -2.94 22.77
C ASP A 350 6.90 -3.22 21.59
N VAL A 351 6.47 -4.04 20.61
CA VAL A 351 7.27 -4.37 19.43
C VAL A 351 7.06 -3.30 18.36
N LEU A 352 8.09 -2.48 18.16
CA LEU A 352 8.03 -1.34 17.23
C LEU A 352 8.59 -1.65 15.83
N LEU A 353 9.21 -2.81 15.62
CA LEU A 353 9.81 -3.21 14.35
C LEU A 353 9.30 -4.57 13.92
N TRP A 354 8.70 -4.63 12.74
CA TRP A 354 8.09 -5.83 12.19
C TRP A 354 8.61 -6.11 10.79
N ASN A 355 8.92 -7.37 10.51
CA ASN A 355 9.31 -7.84 9.19
C ASN A 355 8.15 -8.61 8.54
N LEU A 356 7.72 -8.20 7.35
CA LEU A 356 6.65 -8.82 6.55
C LEU A 356 7.20 -9.28 5.18
N SER A 357 7.61 -10.54 5.12
CA SER A 357 8.32 -11.10 3.96
C SER A 357 7.40 -11.74 2.91
N GLY A 358 6.18 -12.15 3.26
CA GLY A 358 5.17 -12.65 2.30
C GLY A 358 4.52 -11.54 1.46
N GLY A 359 4.04 -11.85 0.25
CA GLY A 359 3.46 -10.84 -0.64
C GLY A 359 2.63 -11.41 -1.79
N GLY A 360 1.78 -10.56 -2.36
CA GLY A 360 0.88 -10.91 -3.46
C GLY A 360 1.59 -10.91 -4.82
N THR A 361 0.95 -11.52 -5.82
CA THR A 361 1.49 -11.57 -7.18
C THR A 361 1.11 -10.36 -8.03
N MET A 362 0.00 -9.70 -7.69
CA MET A 362 -0.56 -8.54 -8.42
C MET A 362 0.25 -7.27 -8.20
N GLU A 363 0.43 -6.48 -9.26
CA GLU A 363 1.10 -5.17 -9.20
C GLU A 363 0.18 -4.12 -8.56
N CYS A 364 0.75 -3.16 -7.83
CA CYS A 364 -0.02 -2.02 -7.32
C CYS A 364 -0.45 -1.08 -8.45
N SER A 365 -1.48 -0.25 -8.22
CA SER A 365 -1.90 0.78 -9.19
C SER A 365 -0.82 1.87 -9.33
N ALA A 366 -0.86 2.59 -10.45
CA ALA A 366 -0.02 3.77 -10.67
C ALA A 366 -0.61 5.05 -10.05
N ARG A 367 -1.90 5.03 -9.69
CA ARG A 367 -2.67 6.21 -9.25
C ARG A 367 -3.29 6.05 -7.86
N ASP A 368 -3.79 4.87 -7.51
CA ASP A 368 -4.42 4.62 -6.20
C ASP A 368 -3.61 3.64 -5.34
N PHE A 369 -3.67 3.87 -4.03
CA PHE A 369 -3.09 2.98 -3.03
C PHE A 369 -4.02 1.79 -2.79
N SER A 370 -3.44 0.60 -2.71
CA SER A 370 -4.17 -0.62 -2.41
C SER A 370 -4.78 -0.59 -1.01
N ASP A 371 -5.88 -1.32 -0.85
CA ASP A 371 -6.54 -1.44 0.45
C ASP A 371 -5.63 -2.12 1.49
N PHE A 372 -4.74 -3.03 1.05
CA PHE A 372 -3.68 -3.59 1.88
C PHE A 372 -2.71 -2.51 2.36
N GLY A 373 -2.19 -1.69 1.43
CA GLY A 373 -1.27 -0.60 1.75
C GLY A 373 -1.90 0.42 2.71
N LYS A 374 -3.16 0.79 2.48
CA LYS A 374 -3.96 1.65 3.36
C LYS A 374 -4.11 1.05 4.77
N SER A 375 -4.35 -0.25 4.87
CA SER A 375 -4.44 -0.98 6.15
C SER A 375 -3.12 -0.98 6.93
N LEU A 376 -1.99 -1.25 6.25
CA LEU A 376 -0.67 -1.17 6.88
C LEU A 376 -0.34 0.26 7.32
N ASP A 377 -0.73 1.27 6.54
CA ASP A 377 -0.48 2.67 6.88
C ASP A 377 -1.24 3.09 8.15
N GLU A 378 -2.52 2.74 8.29
CA GLU A 378 -3.25 3.04 9.52
C GLU A 378 -2.68 2.25 10.71
N LEU A 379 -2.38 0.96 10.53
CA LEU A 379 -1.84 0.13 11.60
C LEU A 379 -0.56 0.77 12.18
N GLN A 380 0.39 1.13 11.31
CA GLN A 380 1.64 1.80 11.71
C GLN A 380 1.39 3.18 12.32
N GLN A 381 0.44 3.96 11.79
CA GLN A 381 0.06 5.25 12.37
C GLN A 381 -0.51 5.10 13.78
N ARG A 382 -1.30 4.06 14.03
CA ARG A 382 -2.02 3.84 15.28
C ARG A 382 -1.13 3.26 16.37
N THR A 383 -0.19 2.39 16.01
CA THR A 383 0.67 1.69 16.98
C THR A 383 2.06 2.31 17.11
N GLY A 384 2.49 3.12 16.15
CA GLY A 384 3.87 3.60 16.06
C GLY A 384 4.87 2.55 15.57
N ALA A 385 4.40 1.36 15.17
CA ALA A 385 5.23 0.32 14.59
C ALA A 385 5.76 0.73 13.20
N LEU A 386 6.94 0.22 12.86
CA LEU A 386 7.52 0.24 11.52
C LEU A 386 7.45 -1.17 10.93
N ILE A 387 6.83 -1.30 9.77
CA ILE A 387 6.76 -2.55 9.02
C ILE A 387 7.76 -2.49 7.86
N CYS A 388 8.75 -3.37 7.89
CA CYS A 388 9.66 -3.64 6.78
C CYS A 388 9.04 -4.69 5.86
N LYS A 389 8.83 -4.34 4.59
CA LYS A 389 8.13 -5.16 3.60
C LYS A 389 9.05 -5.50 2.42
N SER A 390 9.01 -6.76 1.99
CA SER A 390 9.71 -7.17 0.76
C SER A 390 9.12 -6.52 -0.50
N ALA A 391 9.97 -6.10 -1.44
CA ALA A 391 9.54 -5.54 -2.73
C ALA A 391 8.84 -6.55 -3.65
N GLY A 392 8.91 -7.85 -3.32
CA GLY A 392 8.31 -8.94 -4.09
C GLY A 392 9.22 -9.48 -5.20
N ASN A 393 8.95 -10.72 -5.59
CA ASN A 393 9.73 -11.46 -6.59
C ASN A 393 8.92 -11.64 -7.90
N CYS A 394 9.61 -11.68 -9.04
CA CYS A 394 9.04 -12.03 -10.33
C CYS A 394 9.97 -12.93 -11.13
N THR A 395 9.43 -13.65 -12.12
CA THR A 395 10.17 -14.58 -12.98
C THR A 395 10.38 -14.02 -14.39
N ASN A 396 10.07 -12.75 -14.63
CA ASN A 396 10.15 -12.12 -15.95
C ASN A 396 11.55 -12.18 -16.59
N PHE A 397 12.60 -12.27 -15.77
CA PHE A 397 13.98 -12.43 -16.25
C PHE A 397 14.19 -13.76 -17.01
N VAL A 398 13.36 -14.79 -16.77
CA VAL A 398 13.42 -16.08 -17.49
C VAL A 398 13.07 -15.90 -18.96
N SER A 399 12.15 -14.98 -19.28
CA SER A 399 11.72 -14.65 -20.64
C SER A 399 12.34 -13.36 -21.18
N ALA A 400 13.41 -12.84 -20.54
CA ALA A 400 14.03 -11.55 -20.85
C ALA A 400 13.03 -10.37 -20.88
N ALA A 401 11.92 -10.48 -20.15
CA ALA A 401 10.93 -9.42 -20.03
C ALA A 401 11.35 -8.40 -18.95
N PRO A 402 10.88 -7.13 -19.03
CA PRO A 402 11.14 -6.13 -18.00
C PRO A 402 10.67 -6.58 -16.61
N LYS A 403 11.34 -6.09 -15.57
CA LYS A 403 10.94 -6.33 -14.17
C LYS A 403 9.50 -5.87 -13.94
N ARG A 404 8.75 -6.65 -13.16
CA ARG A 404 7.42 -6.25 -12.67
C ARG A 404 7.53 -5.10 -11.67
N ARG A 405 6.48 -4.28 -11.61
CA ARG A 405 6.31 -3.26 -10.57
C ARG A 405 6.10 -3.91 -9.21
N ILE A 406 6.28 -3.11 -8.15
CA ILE A 406 6.04 -3.54 -6.77
C ILE A 406 4.59 -4.05 -6.61
N PRO A 407 4.36 -5.08 -5.78
CA PRO A 407 3.05 -5.67 -5.62
C PRO A 407 2.12 -4.80 -4.76
N ILE A 408 0.84 -5.15 -4.78
CA ILE A 408 -0.11 -4.78 -3.71
C ILE A 408 0.52 -5.12 -2.34
N SER A 409 0.35 -4.25 -1.34
CA SER A 409 1.02 -4.19 -0.02
C SER A 409 2.35 -3.42 0.02
N ALA A 410 3.16 -3.48 -1.05
CA ALA A 410 4.43 -2.75 -1.12
C ALA A 410 4.25 -1.28 -1.55
N ASP A 411 3.01 -0.85 -1.77
CA ASP A 411 2.62 0.53 -2.06
C ASP A 411 2.26 1.35 -0.80
N SER A 412 2.27 0.72 0.39
CA SER A 412 2.12 1.43 1.67
C SER A 412 3.11 2.60 1.79
N VAL A 413 2.60 3.76 2.16
CA VAL A 413 3.40 4.99 2.30
C VAL A 413 4.33 4.91 3.51
N ARG A 414 3.89 4.25 4.59
CA ARG A 414 4.61 4.19 5.87
C ARG A 414 5.53 2.97 6.00
N SER A 415 5.25 1.89 5.26
CA SER A 415 6.11 0.69 5.28
C SER A 415 7.42 0.97 4.58
N LEU A 416 8.51 0.46 5.15
CA LEU A 416 9.84 0.50 4.53
C LEU A 416 9.96 -0.68 3.56
N VAL A 417 10.02 -0.41 2.25
CA VAL A 417 10.06 -1.47 1.24
C VAL A 417 11.49 -1.73 0.80
N VAL A 418 11.90 -3.00 0.87
CA VAL A 418 13.29 -3.41 0.61
C VAL A 418 13.35 -4.32 -0.62
N GLY A 419 14.12 -3.90 -1.62
CA GLY A 419 14.47 -4.69 -2.79
C GLY A 419 15.71 -5.56 -2.57
N SER A 420 16.01 -6.42 -3.54
CA SER A 420 17.15 -7.33 -3.49
C SER A 420 18.26 -6.91 -4.44
N VAL A 421 19.52 -7.02 -3.97
CA VAL A 421 20.74 -6.96 -4.78
C VAL A 421 21.50 -8.29 -4.73
N ALA A 422 22.26 -8.57 -5.80
CA ALA A 422 23.08 -9.76 -5.93
C ALA A 422 24.29 -9.71 -4.99
N HIS A 423 24.43 -10.74 -4.14
CA HIS A 423 25.56 -10.89 -3.22
C HIS A 423 26.75 -11.61 -3.87
N SER A 424 26.49 -12.39 -4.91
CA SER A 424 27.47 -13.16 -5.67
C SER A 424 26.95 -13.37 -7.10
N GLN A 425 27.82 -13.85 -8.01
CA GLN A 425 27.47 -14.18 -9.38
C GLN A 425 27.94 -15.60 -9.71
N GLY A 426 26.97 -16.50 -9.87
CA GLY A 426 27.18 -17.85 -10.39
C GLY A 426 27.29 -17.90 -11.92
N PRO A 427 27.61 -19.07 -12.50
CA PRO A 427 27.87 -19.21 -13.94
C PRO A 427 26.68 -18.84 -14.85
N ASP A 428 25.46 -19.07 -14.37
CA ASP A 428 24.22 -18.84 -15.11
C ASP A 428 23.49 -17.57 -14.67
N ASP A 429 24.06 -16.79 -13.74
CA ASP A 429 23.43 -15.58 -13.21
C ASP A 429 23.54 -14.39 -14.17
N LEU A 430 22.45 -13.61 -14.26
CA LEU A 430 22.34 -12.55 -15.27
C LEU A 430 23.05 -11.25 -14.90
N VAL A 431 23.35 -11.02 -13.62
CA VAL A 431 23.91 -9.74 -13.15
C VAL A 431 25.13 -9.94 -12.25
N PRO A 432 26.09 -9.00 -12.26
CA PRO A 432 27.23 -9.07 -11.35
C PRO A 432 26.84 -8.66 -9.92
N GLU A 433 27.75 -8.95 -8.98
CA GLU A 433 27.61 -8.56 -7.57
C GLU A 433 27.30 -7.05 -7.43
N GLY A 434 26.45 -6.71 -6.46
CA GLY A 434 26.03 -5.34 -6.17
C GLY A 434 24.95 -4.76 -7.10
N HIS A 435 24.52 -5.51 -8.12
CA HIS A 435 23.43 -5.09 -9.01
C HIS A 435 22.08 -5.58 -8.51
N ALA A 436 21.00 -4.90 -8.92
CA ALA A 436 19.65 -5.27 -8.53
C ALA A 436 19.30 -6.69 -9.03
N SER A 437 18.96 -7.60 -8.11
CA SER A 437 18.71 -9.01 -8.44
C SER A 437 17.66 -9.13 -9.55
N PRO A 438 17.79 -10.05 -10.52
CA PRO A 438 16.89 -10.12 -11.67
C PRO A 438 15.43 -10.39 -11.30
N PHE A 439 15.21 -11.14 -10.21
CA PHE A 439 13.89 -11.42 -9.68
C PHE A 439 13.27 -10.27 -8.87
N SER A 440 14.07 -9.32 -8.37
CA SER A 440 13.57 -8.23 -7.51
C SER A 440 12.67 -7.31 -8.31
N ARG A 441 11.41 -7.19 -7.90
CA ARG A 441 10.49 -6.19 -8.44
C ARG A 441 10.98 -4.78 -8.10
N SER A 442 10.61 -3.82 -8.94
CA SER A 442 11.03 -2.43 -8.79
C SER A 442 10.08 -1.49 -9.53
N GLY A 443 9.99 -0.25 -9.08
CA GLY A 443 9.23 0.78 -9.76
C GLY A 443 8.35 1.56 -8.79
N PHE A 444 7.99 2.77 -9.20
CA PHE A 444 7.19 3.66 -8.35
C PHE A 444 5.88 3.03 -7.92
N GLY A 445 5.49 3.32 -6.67
CA GLY A 445 4.13 3.15 -6.20
C GLY A 445 3.19 4.22 -6.77
N PRO A 446 1.95 4.31 -6.24
CA PRO A 446 0.96 5.28 -6.67
C PRO A 446 1.49 6.71 -6.63
N ASN A 447 1.13 7.52 -7.63
CA ASN A 447 1.51 8.93 -7.72
C ASN A 447 3.03 9.18 -7.63
N LYS A 448 3.81 8.28 -8.26
CA LYS A 448 5.29 8.33 -8.30
C LYS A 448 5.96 8.21 -6.93
N LEU A 449 5.30 7.58 -5.96
CA LEU A 449 5.94 7.25 -4.68
C LEU A 449 7.18 6.39 -4.92
N ILE A 450 8.33 6.82 -4.39
CA ILE A 450 9.61 6.13 -4.58
C ILE A 450 9.56 4.78 -3.85
N LYS A 451 9.65 3.69 -4.61
CA LYS A 451 9.67 2.31 -4.12
C LYS A 451 10.57 1.43 -5.02
N PRO A 452 11.25 0.40 -4.48
CA PRO A 452 11.57 0.24 -3.05
C PRO A 452 12.46 1.39 -2.54
N GLU A 453 12.40 1.70 -1.25
CA GLU A 453 13.25 2.74 -0.64
C GLU A 453 14.69 2.28 -0.43
N LEU A 454 14.87 1.00 -0.10
CA LEU A 454 16.16 0.42 0.22
C LEU A 454 16.38 -0.86 -0.59
N VAL A 455 17.63 -1.30 -0.60
CA VAL A 455 18.02 -2.61 -1.11
C VAL A 455 18.97 -3.29 -0.15
N HIS A 456 18.88 -4.61 -0.05
CA HIS A 456 19.84 -5.43 0.66
C HIS A 456 20.13 -6.73 -0.11
N TYR A 457 21.16 -7.46 0.30
CA TYR A 457 21.54 -8.70 -0.34
C TYR A 457 20.46 -9.76 -0.13
N GLY A 458 19.91 -10.29 -1.22
CA GLY A 458 18.84 -11.30 -1.19
C GLY A 458 19.02 -12.41 -2.20
N GLY A 459 20.15 -12.46 -2.90
CA GLY A 459 20.45 -13.50 -3.90
C GLY A 459 20.55 -12.96 -5.32
N ASN A 460 20.88 -13.85 -6.23
CA ASN A 460 20.98 -13.61 -7.66
C ASN A 460 20.19 -14.68 -8.42
N GLY A 461 20.00 -14.50 -9.73
CA GLY A 461 19.35 -15.49 -10.55
C GLY A 461 19.65 -15.32 -12.03
N GLY A 462 19.35 -16.37 -12.76
CA GLY A 462 19.43 -16.36 -14.21
C GLY A 462 18.87 -17.61 -14.85
N VAL A 463 19.37 -17.90 -16.04
CA VAL A 463 18.79 -18.91 -16.91
C VAL A 463 19.90 -19.82 -17.40
N THR A 464 19.76 -21.11 -17.10
CA THR A 464 20.66 -22.14 -17.64
C THR A 464 20.59 -22.24 -19.15
N ALA A 465 21.59 -22.85 -19.78
CA ALA A 465 21.58 -23.12 -21.23
C ALA A 465 20.33 -23.88 -21.72
N GLY A 466 19.67 -24.66 -20.85
CA GLY A 466 18.42 -25.37 -21.15
C GLY A 466 17.14 -24.55 -20.93
N GLY A 467 17.23 -23.24 -20.69
CA GLY A 467 16.07 -22.36 -20.49
C GLY A 467 15.41 -22.47 -19.11
N ARG A 468 16.02 -23.21 -18.17
CA ARG A 468 15.49 -23.34 -16.79
C ARG A 468 16.00 -22.23 -15.90
N MET A 469 15.12 -21.69 -15.07
CA MET A 469 15.45 -20.74 -14.01
C MET A 469 16.47 -21.36 -13.04
N LYS A 470 17.48 -20.58 -12.67
CA LYS A 470 18.45 -20.92 -11.63
C LYS A 470 18.64 -19.73 -10.71
N LEU A 471 18.80 -20.00 -9.42
CA LEU A 471 18.98 -18.98 -8.39
C LEU A 471 20.28 -19.26 -7.63
N THR A 472 21.00 -18.19 -7.31
CA THR A 472 22.14 -18.21 -6.39
C THR A 472 21.69 -17.52 -5.10
N GLY A 473 21.46 -18.32 -4.06
CA GLY A 473 20.83 -17.86 -2.82
C GLY A 473 21.79 -17.35 -1.77
N VAL A 474 21.29 -16.54 -0.85
CA VAL A 474 21.96 -16.24 0.43
C VAL A 474 21.81 -17.44 1.37
N ASN A 475 22.72 -17.57 2.32
CA ASN A 475 22.74 -18.62 3.34
C ASN A 475 21.77 -18.28 4.50
N SER A 476 21.07 -19.29 5.01
CA SER A 476 20.30 -19.23 6.27
C SER A 476 20.08 -20.63 6.85
N PHE A 477 19.29 -20.74 7.93
CA PHE A 477 19.03 -22.01 8.59
C PHE A 477 17.77 -22.71 8.08
N SER A 478 17.85 -24.04 8.00
CA SER A 478 16.71 -24.94 7.80
C SER A 478 16.02 -25.26 9.13
N LEU A 479 14.92 -26.03 9.07
CA LEU A 479 14.20 -26.54 10.24
C LEU A 479 15.05 -27.42 11.18
N THR A 480 16.17 -27.96 10.70
CA THR A 480 17.09 -28.78 11.50
C THR A 480 18.28 -27.99 12.04
N GLY A 481 18.40 -26.71 11.68
CA GLY A 481 19.56 -25.87 12.01
C GLY A 481 20.75 -26.04 11.06
N GLY A 482 20.63 -26.85 10.01
CA GLY A 482 21.61 -26.90 8.93
C GLY A 482 21.57 -25.64 8.07
N VAL A 483 22.68 -25.28 7.42
CA VAL A 483 22.72 -24.12 6.53
C VAL A 483 22.17 -24.49 5.15
N VAL A 484 21.25 -23.68 4.63
CA VAL A 484 20.61 -23.81 3.32
C VAL A 484 20.70 -22.49 2.56
N GLN A 485 20.57 -22.54 1.23
CA GLN A 485 20.60 -21.37 0.36
C GLN A 485 19.25 -21.09 -0.28
N GLN A 486 18.89 -19.81 -0.34
CA GLN A 486 17.71 -19.35 -1.08
C GLN A 486 17.82 -17.92 -1.58
N ALA A 487 17.15 -17.60 -2.68
CA ALA A 487 17.10 -16.25 -3.24
C ALA A 487 15.68 -15.67 -3.19
N GLY A 488 15.57 -14.40 -2.81
CA GLY A 488 14.30 -13.69 -2.73
C GLY A 488 14.39 -12.38 -1.96
N THR A 489 13.48 -11.44 -2.27
CA THR A 489 13.36 -10.17 -1.54
C THR A 489 12.95 -10.35 -0.07
N SER A 490 12.31 -11.47 0.28
CA SER A 490 12.03 -11.88 1.67
C SER A 490 13.28 -11.88 2.55
N PHE A 491 14.44 -12.18 1.97
CA PHE A 491 15.73 -12.32 2.66
C PHE A 491 16.55 -11.03 2.64
N SER A 492 16.16 -10.07 1.79
CA SER A 492 16.70 -8.71 1.82
C SER A 492 15.89 -7.78 2.71
N THR A 493 14.73 -8.21 3.21
CA THR A 493 13.84 -7.41 4.09
C THR A 493 14.29 -7.23 5.54
N PRO A 494 15.25 -8.03 6.11
CA PRO A 494 15.78 -7.76 7.44
C PRO A 494 16.20 -6.29 7.58
N PRO A 495 15.66 -5.55 8.57
CA PRO A 495 16.07 -4.18 8.78
C PRO A 495 17.55 -4.20 9.09
N GLY A 496 18.35 -3.52 8.27
CA GLY A 496 19.70 -3.15 8.68
C GLY A 496 19.54 -2.24 9.89
N VAL A 497 19.68 -2.78 11.09
CA VAL A 497 19.68 -2.02 12.33
C VAL A 497 21.13 -1.97 12.77
N GLY A 498 21.68 -0.76 12.91
CA GLY A 498 23.06 -0.57 13.34
C GLY A 498 23.25 -1.09 14.76
N ALA A 499 24.50 -1.28 15.16
CA ALA A 499 24.85 -1.70 16.53
C ALA A 499 24.29 -0.77 17.64
N ASP A 500 23.77 0.41 17.29
CA ASP A 500 23.09 1.36 18.18
C ASP A 500 21.56 1.20 18.22
N GLY A 501 21.00 0.15 17.61
CA GLY A 501 19.56 -0.14 17.63
C GLY A 501 18.74 0.74 16.70
N ARG A 502 19.36 1.51 15.80
CA ARG A 502 18.66 2.40 14.85
C ARG A 502 18.69 1.84 13.43
N PRO A 503 17.64 2.05 12.60
CA PRO A 503 17.69 1.72 11.18
C PRO A 503 18.89 2.37 10.50
N LEU A 504 19.72 1.59 9.83
CA LEU A 504 20.86 2.04 9.03
C LEU A 504 20.32 2.79 7.81
N ALA A 505 20.47 4.11 7.81
CA ALA A 505 20.44 4.88 6.59
C ALA A 505 21.67 4.47 5.73
N PRO A 506 21.51 4.15 4.44
CA PRO A 506 22.64 3.72 3.63
C PRO A 506 23.64 4.87 3.46
N ARG A 507 24.91 4.59 3.76
CA ARG A 507 26.03 5.30 3.13
C ARG A 507 26.16 4.83 1.68
N GLY A 508 25.17 5.16 0.86
CA GLY A 508 25.32 5.06 -0.59
C GLY A 508 26.41 6.03 -1.03
N ARG A 509 27.51 5.52 -1.61
CA ARG A 509 28.37 6.36 -2.44
C ARG A 509 27.44 7.00 -3.48
N ARG A 510 27.35 8.33 -3.47
CA ARG A 510 26.77 9.07 -4.60
C ARG A 510 27.49 8.55 -5.85
N LEU A 511 26.75 7.93 -6.75
CA LEU A 511 27.20 7.81 -8.13
C LEU A 511 27.51 9.24 -8.56
N GLN A 512 28.80 9.54 -8.76
CA GLN A 512 29.19 10.81 -9.37
C GLN A 512 28.52 10.84 -10.75
N PRO A 513 27.83 11.94 -11.10
CA PRO A 513 27.40 12.12 -12.48
C PRO A 513 28.64 12.05 -13.39
N PRO A 514 28.51 11.52 -14.62
CA PRO A 514 29.63 11.55 -15.56
C PRO A 514 30.15 12.98 -15.68
N ALA A 515 31.48 13.12 -15.63
CA ALA A 515 32.14 14.41 -15.74
C ALA A 515 31.63 15.12 -17.00
N ALA A 516 31.03 16.29 -16.82
CA ALA A 516 30.72 17.18 -17.93
C ALA A 516 32.04 17.48 -18.65
N GLU A 517 32.13 17.11 -19.92
CA GLU A 517 33.22 17.53 -20.79
C GLU A 517 33.30 19.06 -20.76
N SER A 518 34.45 19.55 -20.33
CA SER A 518 34.79 20.97 -20.35
C SER A 518 34.67 21.52 -21.77
N PRO A 519 34.14 22.74 -21.96
CA PRO A 519 34.11 23.38 -23.27
C PRO A 519 35.53 23.79 -23.65
N GLY A 520 36.09 23.10 -24.65
CA GLY A 520 37.33 23.50 -25.31
C GLY A 520 37.12 24.83 -26.05
N HIS A 521 37.96 25.79 -25.71
CA HIS A 521 38.04 27.12 -26.30
C HIS A 521 38.37 27.10 -27.81
N SER A 522 37.61 27.91 -28.55
CA SER A 522 37.98 28.80 -29.66
C SER A 522 39.32 28.65 -30.43
N LEU A 523 39.17 28.69 -31.75
CA LEU A 523 39.98 29.39 -32.77
C LEU A 523 41.44 28.95 -32.98
N GLY A 524 41.65 28.36 -34.15
CA GLY A 524 42.93 28.02 -34.78
C GLY A 524 42.67 27.16 -36.01
#